data_AF-A0A926Z4P4-F1
#
_entry.id   AF-A0A926Z4P4-F1
#
_cell.length_a   1.000
_cell.length_b   1.000
_cell.length_c   1.000
_cell.angle_alpha   90.00
_cell.angle_beta   90.00
_cell.angle_gamma   90.00
#
_symmetry.space_group_name_H-M   'P 1'
#
loop_
_entity.id
_entity.type
_entity.pdbx_description
1 polymer ?
#
loop_
_entity_poly.entity_id
_entity_poly.type
_entity_poly.pdbx_seq_one_letter_code
_entity_poly.pdbx_strand_id
1 'polypeptide(L)' 'MNINLNKYQAVWVVKNCKGTVENCNLIHNLHGTWNIDTGCRIIRIGNKE' A
#
# COMPACT_ATOMS: atom_id res chain seq x y z
N MET A 1 -6.23 -9.72 -2.62
CA MET A 1 -5.13 -10.53 -2.03
C MET A 1 -4.85 -10.06 -0.60
N ASN A 2 -4.18 -10.86 0.25
CA ASN A 2 -3.78 -10.44 1.60
C ASN A 2 -2.33 -9.94 1.61
N ILE A 3 -2.13 -8.68 2.01
CA ILE A 3 -0.81 -8.09 2.26
C ILE A 3 -0.89 -7.48 3.67
N ASN A 4 -0.98 -8.34 4.68
CA ASN A 4 -1.25 -7.99 6.06
C ASN A 4 -0.23 -8.66 7.01
N LEU A 5 -0.22 -8.21 8.27
CA LEU A 5 0.63 -8.76 9.33
C LEU A 5 2.14 -8.65 9.05
N ASN A 6 2.56 -7.76 8.16
CA ASN A 6 3.98 -7.47 7.95
C ASN A 6 4.53 -6.61 9.09
N LYS A 7 5.85 -6.71 9.33
CA LYS A 7 6.58 -5.84 10.26
C LYS A 7 6.85 -4.44 9.71
N TYR A 8 6.47 -4.16 8.47
CA TYR A 8 6.63 -2.88 7.78
C TYR A 8 5.27 -2.42 7.22
N GLN A 9 5.27 -1.54 6.23
CA GLN A 9 4.06 -1.14 5.52
C GLN A 9 3.54 -2.25 4.63
N ALA A 10 2.24 -2.23 4.32
CA ALA A 10 1.67 -3.14 3.32
C ALA A 10 2.25 -2.88 1.93
N VAL A 11 2.33 -1.61 1.54
CA VAL A 11 2.85 -1.19 0.23
C VAL A 11 3.81 -0.01 0.40
N TRP A 12 5.01 -0.14 -0.16
CA TRP A 12 5.99 0.93 -0.25
C TRP A 12 6.24 1.30 -1.71
N VAL A 13 5.92 2.55 -2.07
CA VAL A 13 6.01 3.08 -3.43
C VAL A 13 7.06 4.17 -3.49
N VAL A 14 8.07 3.94 -4.32
CA VAL A 14 9.27 4.78 -4.42
C VAL A 14 9.53 5.19 -5.88
N LYS A 15 10.41 6.19 -6.08
CA LYS A 15 10.98 6.57 -7.39
C LYS A 15 9.95 7.02 -8.45
N ASN A 16 9.08 7.97 -8.11
CA ASN A 16 8.09 8.56 -9.03
C ASN A 16 7.16 7.52 -9.70
N CYS A 17 6.85 6.44 -8.99
CA CYS A 17 6.02 5.35 -9.50
C CYS A 17 4.56 5.75 -9.66
N LYS A 18 3.89 5.13 -10.64
CA LYS A 18 2.44 5.18 -10.83
C LYS A 18 1.88 3.77 -10.89
N GLY A 19 0.74 3.53 -10.25
CA GLY A 19 0.12 2.21 -10.27
C GLY A 19 -1.26 2.16 -9.64
N THR A 20 -1.87 0.98 -9.71
CA THR A 20 -3.16 0.67 -9.07
C THR A 20 -2.95 -0.49 -8.12
N VAL A 21 -3.51 -0.38 -6.92
CA VAL A 21 -3.63 -1.50 -5.98
C VAL A 21 -5.11 -1.67 -5.69
N GLU A 22 -5.62 -2.87 -5.98
CA GLU A 22 -7.05 -3.12 -5.91
C GLU A 22 -7.42 -4.42 -5.19
N ASN A 23 -8.57 -4.39 -4.50
CA ASN A 23 -9.21 -5.53 -3.86
C ASN A 23 -8.27 -6.34 -2.92
N CYS A 24 -7.48 -5.61 -2.14
CA CYS A 24 -6.53 -6.17 -1.18
C CYS A 24 -6.91 -5.88 0.28
N ASN A 25 -6.52 -6.80 1.17
CA ASN A 25 -6.57 -6.61 2.61
C ASN A 25 -5.18 -6.20 3.11
N LEU A 26 -5.04 -4.95 3.51
CA LEU A 26 -3.79 -4.27 3.81
C LEU A 26 -3.69 -3.81 5.27
N ILE A 27 -4.63 -4.21 6.12
CA ILE A 27 -4.65 -3.83 7.55
C ILE A 27 -3.67 -4.67 8.39
N HIS A 28 -3.46 -4.26 9.64
CA HIS A 28 -2.62 -4.96 10.63
C HIS A 28 -1.14 -5.11 10.22
N ASN A 29 -0.64 -4.23 9.37
CA ASN A 29 0.78 -4.07 9.12
C ASN A 29 1.39 -3.11 10.17
N LEU A 30 2.54 -3.46 10.75
CA LEU A 30 3.10 -2.77 11.92
C LEU A 30 3.36 -1.28 11.67
N HIS A 31 3.82 -0.91 10.46
CA HIS A 31 4.08 0.48 10.10
C HIS A 31 2.94 1.13 9.30
N GLY A 32 1.75 0.50 9.32
CA GLY A 32 0.57 0.97 8.61
C GLY A 32 0.50 0.51 7.16
N THR A 33 -0.41 1.09 6.40
CA THR A 33 -0.81 0.53 5.11
C THR A 33 0.07 1.02 3.95
N TRP A 34 0.39 2.30 3.94
CA TRP A 34 1.00 2.97 2.79
C TRP A 34 2.24 3.74 3.21
N ASN A 35 3.35 3.55 2.48
CA ASN A 35 4.44 4.51 2.41
C ASN A 35 4.62 4.92 0.95
N ILE A 36 4.30 6.16 0.61
CA ILE A 36 4.30 6.65 -0.76
C ILE A 36 5.21 7.87 -0.84
N ASP A 37 6.34 7.73 -1.51
CA ASP A 37 7.28 8.83 -1.72
C ASP A 37 6.62 9.97 -2.50
N THR A 38 7.04 11.20 -2.20
CA THR A 38 6.64 12.40 -2.95
C THR A 38 6.84 12.21 -4.45
N GLY A 39 5.82 12.53 -5.24
CA GLY A 39 5.84 12.38 -6.70
C GLY A 39 5.25 11.05 -7.21
N CYS A 40 5.07 10.05 -6.33
CA CYS A 40 4.35 8.83 -6.69
C CYS A 40 2.84 9.04 -6.70
N ARG A 41 2.11 8.25 -7.49
CA ARG A 41 0.64 8.29 -7.58
C ARG A 41 0.06 6.87 -7.62
N ILE A 42 -0.70 6.50 -6.60
CA ILE A 42 -1.39 5.21 -6.54
C ILE A 42 -2.89 5.41 -6.56
N ILE A 43 -3.57 4.66 -7.43
CA ILE A 43 -5.02 4.51 -7.41
C ILE A 43 -5.37 3.35 -6.48
N ARG A 44 -6.25 3.59 -5.51
CA ARG A 44 -6.66 2.64 -4.47
C ARG A 44 -8.12 2.28 -4.68
N ILE A 45 -8.41 1.02 -5.00
CA ILE A 45 -9.78 0.57 -5.36
C ILE A 45 -10.15 -0.63 -4.50
N GLY A 46 -11.21 -0.53 -3.70
CA GLY A 46 -11.74 -1.68 -2.96
C GLY A 46 -10.78 -2.31 -1.95
N ASN A 47 -9.75 -1.59 -1.51
CA ASN A 47 -8.83 -2.09 -0.48
C ASN A 47 -9.44 -1.93 0.91
N LYS A 48 -9.14 -2.88 1.80
CA LYS A 48 -9.30 -2.71 3.24
C LYS A 48 -7.96 -2.24 3.79
N GLU A 49 -7.90 -1.04 4.36
CA GLU A 49 -6.66 -0.29 4.56
C GLU A 49 -6.65 0.59 5.80
#